data_AF-A0A7V4Y2R6-F1
#
_entry.id   AF-A0A7V4Y2R6-F1
#
_cell.length_a   1.000
_cell.length_b   1.000
_cell.length_c   1.000
_cell.angle_alpha   90.00
_cell.angle_beta   90.00
_cell.angle_gamma   90.00
#
_symmetry.space_group_name_H-M   'P 1'
#
loop_
_entity.id
_entity.type
_entity.pdbx_description
1 polymer ?
#
loop_
_entity_poly.entity_id
_entity_poly.type
_entity_poly.pdbx_seq_one_letter_code
_entity_poly.pdbx_strand_id
1 'polypeptide(L)'
;MMPAGAPKQFTLPQRKLVFRAAQEAEELTAGYYCIPPFRWERLRYDLLTCSDHGWEPLPEPMLARVRCLHRTSPRTPFDFYRIELNDGSILAVAQRENLLKEESFYPFLVYILTHEMVHIVRLNSILDDWSDRTLSQESEEHRVHKISRRILAGASGFEPVLNRFCG
;
A
#
# COMPACT_ATOMS: atom_id res chain seq x y z
N MET A 1 -12.42 26.97 17.34
CA MET A 1 -11.75 25.85 16.66
C MET A 1 -12.31 24.57 17.28
N MET A 2 -13.26 23.92 16.61
CA MET A 2 -13.81 22.66 17.11
C MET A 2 -12.69 21.60 17.08
N PRO A 3 -12.59 20.70 18.06
CA PRO A 3 -11.70 19.55 17.91
C PRO A 3 -12.16 18.80 16.66
N ALA A 4 -11.24 18.55 15.73
CA ALA A 4 -11.51 17.67 14.61
C ALA A 4 -12.09 16.38 15.20
N GLY A 5 -13.30 15.99 14.74
CA GLY A 5 -13.92 14.74 15.20
C GLY A 5 -12.93 13.61 15.06
N ALA A 6 -12.97 12.64 15.99
CA ALA A 6 -12.06 11.49 15.96
C ALA A 6 -12.00 10.92 14.52
N PRO A 7 -10.79 10.62 14.00
CA PRO A 7 -10.65 10.13 12.64
C PRO A 7 -11.53 8.90 12.47
N LYS A 8 -12.25 8.81 11.34
CA LYS A 8 -13.00 7.60 11.02
C LYS A 8 -12.03 6.41 11.00
N GLN A 9 -12.44 5.31 11.62
CA GLN A 9 -11.63 4.09 11.73
C GLN A 9 -12.36 2.93 11.04
N PHE A 10 -11.58 1.97 10.56
CA PHE A 10 -12.13 0.70 10.08
C PHE A 10 -12.81 -0.07 11.22
N THR A 11 -13.98 -0.61 10.91
CA THR A 11 -14.63 -1.62 11.76
C THR A 11 -13.83 -2.91 11.80
N LEU A 12 -14.06 -3.77 12.80
CA LEU A 12 -13.38 -5.08 12.89
C LEU A 12 -13.50 -5.93 11.60
N PRO A 13 -14.68 -6.04 10.94
CA PRO A 13 -14.77 -6.73 9.65
C PRO A 13 -13.90 -6.08 8.55
N GLN A 14 -13.88 -4.74 8.47
CA GLN A 14 -13.04 -4.03 7.50
C GLN A 14 -11.55 -4.22 7.77
N ARG A 15 -11.13 -4.27 9.04
CA ARG A 15 -9.74 -4.59 9.40
C ARG A 15 -9.36 -6.01 8.97
N LYS A 16 -10.25 -7.00 9.12
CA LYS A 16 -10.02 -8.35 8.58
C LYS A 16 -9.86 -8.35 7.06
N LEU A 17 -10.61 -7.50 6.35
CA LEU A 17 -10.43 -7.33 4.91
C LEU A 17 -9.08 -6.70 4.56
N VAL A 18 -8.64 -5.69 5.31
CA VAL A 18 -7.32 -5.07 5.15
C VAL A 18 -6.20 -6.10 5.26
N PHE A 19 -6.23 -6.97 6.29
CA PHE A 19 -5.19 -8.00 6.44
C PHE A 19 -5.21 -9.04 5.32
N ARG A 20 -6.39 -9.50 4.90
CA ARG A 20 -6.51 -10.41 3.74
C ARG A 20 -5.99 -9.76 2.46
N ALA A 21 -6.37 -8.50 2.23
CA ALA A 21 -5.93 -7.75 1.06
C ALA A 21 -4.42 -7.50 1.06
N ALA A 22 -3.80 -7.33 2.22
CA ALA A 22 -2.35 -7.20 2.35
C ALA A 22 -1.64 -8.49 1.94
N GLN A 23 -2.13 -9.65 2.38
CA GLN A 23 -1.59 -10.95 1.98
C GLN A 23 -1.66 -11.15 0.47
N GLU A 24 -2.81 -10.86 -0.15
CA GLU A 24 -2.96 -10.99 -1.60
C GLU A 24 -2.07 -9.98 -2.37
N ALA A 25 -2.02 -8.72 -1.93
CA ALA A 25 -1.13 -7.72 -2.52
C ALA A 25 0.35 -8.14 -2.46
N GLU A 26 0.75 -8.78 -1.35
CA GLU A 26 2.11 -9.32 -1.16
C GLU A 26 2.39 -10.45 -2.13
N GLU A 27 1.50 -11.44 -2.22
CA GLU A 27 1.64 -12.57 -3.14
C GLU A 27 1.74 -12.10 -4.61
N LEU A 28 0.86 -11.18 -5.01
CA LEU A 28 0.83 -10.61 -6.36
C LEU A 28 2.11 -9.81 -6.67
N THR A 29 2.56 -8.98 -5.74
CA THR A 29 3.76 -8.15 -5.91
C THR A 29 5.02 -9.01 -5.96
N ALA A 30 5.16 -9.96 -5.03
CA ALA A 30 6.29 -10.88 -5.00
C ALA A 30 6.34 -11.75 -6.27
N GLY A 31 5.19 -12.23 -6.74
CA GLY A 31 5.06 -12.99 -7.98
C GLY A 31 5.51 -12.20 -9.20
N TYR A 32 5.05 -10.94 -9.35
CA TYR A 32 5.42 -10.08 -10.48
C TYR A 32 6.92 -9.81 -10.55
N TYR A 33 7.56 -9.50 -9.43
CA TYR A 33 9.00 -9.25 -9.37
C TYR A 33 9.86 -10.52 -9.29
N CYS A 34 9.23 -11.71 -9.26
CA CYS A 34 9.91 -12.99 -9.02
C CYS A 34 10.79 -12.96 -7.76
N ILE A 35 10.32 -12.29 -6.70
CA ILE A 35 11.05 -12.17 -5.43
C ILE A 35 10.88 -13.48 -4.66
N PRO A 36 11.95 -14.23 -4.36
CA PRO A 36 11.83 -15.45 -3.59
C PRO A 36 11.50 -15.14 -2.11
N PRO A 37 10.82 -16.05 -1.38
CA PRO A 37 10.35 -15.80 -0.01
C PRO A 37 11.42 -15.26 0.94
N PHE A 38 12.62 -15.85 0.93
CA PHE A 38 13.73 -15.43 1.79
C PHE A 38 14.22 -13.99 1.53
N ARG A 39 13.96 -13.45 0.33
CA ARG A 39 14.29 -12.07 -0.03
C ARG A 39 13.14 -11.14 0.33
N TRP A 40 11.89 -11.59 0.21
CA TRP A 40 10.73 -10.85 0.71
C TRP A 40 10.77 -10.67 2.23
N GLU A 41 11.23 -11.68 2.98
CA GLU A 41 11.44 -11.57 4.44
C GLU A 41 12.44 -10.45 4.85
N ARG A 42 13.24 -9.96 3.90
CA ARG A 42 14.12 -8.79 4.10
C ARG A 42 13.40 -7.46 3.93
N LEU A 43 12.26 -7.45 3.22
CA LEU A 43 11.31 -6.33 3.11
C LEU A 43 10.34 -6.36 4.29
N ARG A 44 10.87 -6.25 5.51
CA ARG A 44 10.00 -6.25 6.70
C ARG A 44 9.16 -4.99 6.72
N TYR A 45 7.84 -5.14 6.76
CA TYR A 45 6.95 -4.00 6.91
C TYR A 45 5.91 -4.22 8.02
N ASP A 46 5.54 -3.13 8.69
CA ASP A 46 4.32 -3.04 9.48
C ASP A 46 3.18 -2.50 8.62
N LEU A 47 1.96 -2.96 8.87
CA LEU A 47 0.73 -2.36 8.34
C LEU A 47 -0.07 -1.75 9.49
N LEU A 48 -0.21 -0.42 9.49
CA LEU A 48 -0.96 0.32 10.51
C LEU A 48 -2.24 0.95 9.94
N THR A 49 -3.31 0.88 10.71
CA THR A 49 -4.58 1.60 10.52
C THR A 49 -4.70 2.74 11.54
N CYS A 50 -5.68 3.63 11.37
CA CYS A 50 -5.97 4.73 12.31
C CYS A 50 -6.18 4.29 13.78
N SER A 51 -6.48 3.01 14.00
CA SER A 51 -6.72 2.44 15.33
C SER A 51 -5.48 1.86 16.01
N ASP A 52 -4.36 1.78 15.30
CA ASP A 52 -3.13 1.14 15.80
C ASP A 52 -2.20 2.14 16.51
N HIS A 53 -1.47 1.65 17.50
CA HIS A 53 -0.53 2.47 18.25
C HIS A 53 0.64 2.91 17.35
N GLY A 54 0.99 4.20 17.39
CA GLY A 54 2.07 4.77 16.58
C GLY A 54 1.68 5.12 15.13
N TRP A 55 0.39 5.03 14.78
CA TRP A 55 -0.15 5.65 13.57
C TRP A 55 -0.20 7.18 13.72
N GLU A 56 0.14 7.89 12.65
CA GLU A 56 0.09 9.35 12.59
C GLU A 56 -0.95 9.84 11.57
N PRO A 57 -1.65 10.97 11.84
CA PRO A 57 -2.58 11.56 10.89
C PRO A 57 -1.95 11.84 9.52
N LEU A 58 -2.57 11.30 8.48
CA LEU A 58 -2.23 11.55 7.08
C LEU A 58 -3.11 12.68 6.52
N PRO A 59 -2.55 13.58 5.69
CA PRO A 59 -3.33 14.66 5.08
C PRO A 59 -4.36 14.09 4.10
N GLU A 60 -5.59 14.62 4.09
CA GLU A 60 -6.56 14.28 3.03
C GLU A 60 -6.09 14.90 1.69
N PRO A 61 -6.26 14.21 0.54
CA PRO A 61 -6.97 12.95 0.32
C PRO A 61 -6.06 11.69 0.30
N MET A 62 -4.90 11.72 0.96
CA MET A 62 -3.93 10.62 0.94
C MET A 62 -4.54 9.34 1.53
N LEU A 63 -4.56 8.26 0.73
CA LEU A 63 -5.13 6.97 1.13
C LEU A 63 -4.18 6.15 2.00
N ALA A 64 -2.89 6.21 1.69
CA ALA A 64 -1.86 5.49 2.42
C ALA A 64 -0.50 6.18 2.24
N ARG A 65 0.48 5.77 3.06
CA ARG A 65 1.88 6.19 2.96
C ARG A 65 2.81 5.03 3.34
N VAL A 66 3.90 4.87 2.60
CA VAL A 66 5.08 4.11 3.05
C VAL A 66 6.09 5.02 3.74
N ARG A 67 6.56 4.62 4.93
CA ARG A 67 7.75 5.20 5.57
C ARG A 67 8.86 4.15 5.67
N CYS A 68 10.10 4.55 5.37
CA CYS A 68 11.29 3.77 5.70
C CYS A 68 11.77 4.13 7.11
N LEU A 69 11.80 3.15 8.00
CA LEU A 69 12.34 3.23 9.34
C LEU A 69 13.73 2.57 9.32
N HIS A 70 14.78 3.36 9.12
CA HIS A 70 16.15 2.85 9.07
C HIS A 70 16.55 2.26 10.43
N ARG A 71 16.70 0.93 10.52
CA ARG A 71 17.47 0.29 11.61
C ARG A 71 18.84 -0.08 11.08
N THR A 72 19.77 0.86 11.20
CA THR A 72 21.20 0.60 11.06
C THR A 72 21.66 -0.31 12.20
N SER A 73 21.60 -1.62 12.01
CA SER A 73 22.45 -2.54 12.73
C SER A 73 23.77 -2.67 11.95
N PRO A 74 24.94 -2.43 12.56
CA PRO A 74 26.23 -2.48 11.88
C PRO A 74 26.60 -3.87 11.32
N ARG A 75 25.80 -4.91 11.59
CA ARG A 75 26.03 -6.28 11.12
C ARG A 75 25.14 -6.71 9.95
N THR A 76 24.00 -6.06 9.74
CA THR A 76 23.08 -6.31 8.62
C THR A 76 22.13 -5.14 8.47
N PRO A 77 22.29 -4.25 7.47
CA PRO A 77 21.30 -3.24 7.17
C PRO A 77 20.10 -3.93 6.52
N PHE A 78 19.00 -4.07 7.26
CA PHE A 78 17.70 -4.39 6.67
C PHE A 78 16.84 -3.14 6.78
N ASP A 79 16.28 -2.71 5.66
CA ASP A 79 15.30 -1.63 5.66
C ASP A 79 14.00 -2.17 6.25
N PHE A 80 13.48 -1.45 7.24
CA PHE A 80 12.16 -1.73 7.79
C PHE A 80 11.20 -0.69 7.25
N TYR A 81 10.06 -1.11 6.73
CA TYR A 81 9.05 -0.23 6.17
C TYR A 81 7.81 -0.20 7.05
N ARG A 82 6.99 0.82 6.86
CA ARG A 82 5.69 0.89 7.49
C ARG A 82 4.70 1.44 6.48
N ILE A 83 3.68 0.66 6.17
CA ILE A 83 2.50 1.08 5.43
C ILE A 83 1.51 1.62 6.44
N GLU A 84 1.11 2.88 6.29
CA GLU A 84 0.08 3.51 7.08
C GLU A 84 -1.14 3.78 6.21
N LEU A 85 -2.28 3.22 6.58
CA LEU A 85 -3.55 3.48 5.90
C LEU A 85 -4.26 4.66 6.53
N ASN A 86 -4.91 5.49 5.71
CA ASN A 86 -5.82 6.53 6.15
C ASN A 86 -7.26 5.99 6.05
N ASP A 87 -7.72 5.32 7.10
CA ASP A 87 -9.06 4.71 7.15
C ASP A 87 -10.15 5.71 6.73
N GLY A 88 -10.06 6.97 7.18
CA GLY A 88 -11.03 8.01 6.87
C GLY A 88 -11.08 8.35 5.38
N SER A 89 -9.92 8.55 4.75
CA SER A 89 -9.84 8.85 3.31
C SER A 89 -10.24 7.65 2.47
N ILE A 90 -9.83 6.43 2.85
CA ILE A 90 -10.22 5.19 2.17
C ILE A 90 -11.73 4.99 2.23
N LEU A 91 -12.34 5.15 3.41
CA LEU A 91 -13.79 5.03 3.57
C LEU A 91 -14.54 6.13 2.82
N ALA A 92 -14.01 7.36 2.78
CA ALA A 92 -14.60 8.46 2.02
C ALA A 92 -14.60 8.18 0.51
N VAL A 93 -13.49 7.69 -0.04
CA VAL A 93 -13.40 7.30 -1.46
C VAL A 93 -14.29 6.09 -1.73
N ALA A 94 -14.26 5.06 -0.87
CA ALA A 94 -15.11 3.89 -1.04
C ALA A 94 -16.60 4.26 -1.00
N GLN A 95 -17.01 5.21 -0.15
CA GLN A 95 -18.37 5.72 -0.14
C GLN A 95 -18.70 6.48 -1.42
N ARG A 96 -17.84 7.41 -1.86
CA ARG A 96 -18.03 8.20 -3.08
C ARG A 96 -18.15 7.32 -4.32
N GLU A 97 -17.35 6.27 -4.39
CA GLU A 97 -17.30 5.35 -5.53
C GLU A 97 -18.24 4.15 -5.39
N ASN A 98 -19.08 4.10 -4.36
CA ASN A 98 -20.01 2.98 -4.10
C ASN A 98 -19.31 1.61 -4.00
N LEU A 99 -18.14 1.59 -3.34
CA LEU A 99 -17.29 0.43 -3.10
C LEU A 99 -17.41 -0.08 -1.65
N LEU A 100 -18.40 0.34 -0.87
CA LEU A 100 -18.54 -0.07 0.54
C LEU A 100 -18.99 -1.53 0.70
N LYS A 101 -19.50 -2.16 -0.36
CA LYS A 101 -19.83 -3.58 -0.35
C LYS A 101 -18.55 -4.42 -0.42
N GLU A 102 -18.51 -5.53 0.30
CA GLU A 102 -17.29 -6.35 0.47
C GLU A 102 -16.67 -6.76 -0.88
N GLU A 103 -17.49 -7.14 -1.87
CA GLU A 103 -17.05 -7.55 -3.21
C GLU A 103 -16.31 -6.46 -4.00
N SER A 104 -16.56 -5.19 -3.67
CA SER A 104 -15.91 -4.04 -4.30
C SER A 104 -14.87 -3.39 -3.41
N PHE A 105 -15.06 -3.46 -2.09
CA PHE A 105 -14.15 -2.91 -1.10
C PHE A 105 -12.85 -3.69 -1.05
N TYR A 106 -12.94 -5.02 -1.14
CA TYR A 106 -11.78 -5.88 -1.06
C TYR A 106 -10.80 -5.65 -2.23
N PRO A 107 -11.23 -5.67 -3.52
CA PRO A 107 -10.34 -5.33 -4.62
C PRO A 107 -9.76 -3.91 -4.53
N PHE A 108 -10.49 -2.96 -3.96
CA PHE A 108 -10.01 -1.60 -3.74
C PHE A 108 -8.88 -1.54 -2.69
N LEU A 109 -8.99 -2.31 -1.60
CA LEU A 109 -7.92 -2.44 -0.61
C LEU A 109 -6.67 -3.10 -1.20
N VAL A 110 -6.83 -4.18 -1.99
CA VAL A 110 -5.71 -4.84 -2.66
C VAL A 110 -5.00 -3.87 -3.60
N TYR A 111 -5.75 -3.03 -4.34
CA TYR A 111 -5.16 -2.00 -5.19
C TYR A 111 -4.28 -1.01 -4.40
N ILE A 112 -4.80 -0.46 -3.31
CA ILE A 112 -4.04 0.48 -2.45
C ILE A 112 -2.78 -0.20 -1.93
N LEU A 113 -2.91 -1.41 -1.39
CA LEU A 113 -1.78 -2.12 -0.77
C LEU A 113 -0.75 -2.56 -1.81
N THR A 114 -1.17 -2.94 -3.02
CA THR A 114 -0.26 -3.23 -4.13
C THR A 114 0.55 -1.99 -4.51
N HIS A 115 -0.08 -0.80 -4.53
CA HIS A 115 0.63 0.47 -4.79
C HIS A 115 1.71 0.73 -3.74
N GLU A 116 1.37 0.61 -2.45
CA GLU A 116 2.34 0.81 -1.38
C GLU A 116 3.44 -0.29 -1.34
N MET A 117 3.14 -1.53 -1.71
CA MET A 117 4.14 -2.58 -1.78
C MET A 117 5.12 -2.39 -2.95
N VAL A 118 4.63 -1.89 -4.09
CA VAL A 118 5.51 -1.49 -5.20
C VAL A 118 6.43 -0.35 -4.76
N HIS A 119 5.93 0.63 -3.99
CA HIS A 119 6.79 1.64 -3.35
C HIS A 119 7.88 1.01 -2.47
N ILE A 120 7.54 0.03 -1.62
CA ILE A 120 8.53 -0.66 -0.77
C ILE A 120 9.61 -1.35 -1.62
N VAL A 121 9.21 -2.13 -2.64
CA VAL A 121 10.15 -2.85 -3.50
C VAL A 121 11.07 -1.88 -4.25
N ARG A 122 10.55 -0.72 -4.67
CA ARG A 122 11.33 0.29 -5.42
C ARG A 122 12.21 1.17 -4.53
N LEU A 123 11.79 1.44 -3.30
CA LEU A 123 12.62 2.10 -2.29
C LEU A 123 13.75 1.21 -1.80
N ASN A 124 13.61 -0.11 -1.90
CA ASN A 124 14.64 -1.06 -1.51
C ASN A 124 15.66 -1.29 -2.63
N SER A 125 16.92 -1.53 -2.25
CA SER A 125 18.00 -1.90 -3.18
C SER A 125 17.85 -3.30 -3.80
N ILE A 126 16.79 -4.06 -3.50
CA ILE A 126 16.53 -5.38 -4.14
C ILE A 126 16.57 -5.31 -5.66
N LEU A 127 16.21 -4.17 -6.27
CA LEU A 127 16.24 -3.98 -7.71
C LEU A 127 17.54 -3.38 -8.26
N ASP A 128 18.47 -2.92 -7.41
CA ASP A 128 19.86 -2.45 -7.66
C ASP A 128 20.21 -1.97 -9.09
N ASP A 129 19.30 -1.26 -9.76
CA ASP A 129 19.58 -0.50 -10.96
C ASP A 129 19.77 0.95 -10.54
N TRP A 130 21.03 1.28 -10.28
CA TRP A 130 21.47 2.53 -9.66
C TRP A 130 21.19 3.78 -10.49
N SER A 131 20.66 3.63 -11.73
CA SER A 131 20.33 4.75 -12.61
C SER A 131 19.01 5.46 -12.29
N ASP A 132 18.19 4.93 -11.38
CA ASP A 132 16.78 5.33 -11.21
C ASP A 132 16.51 6.24 -10.00
N ARG A 133 17.52 6.49 -9.15
CA ARG A 133 17.38 7.30 -7.90
C ARG A 133 17.15 8.80 -8.13
N THR A 134 17.12 9.26 -9.38
CA THR A 134 17.00 10.69 -9.75
C THR A 134 15.64 11.08 -10.31
N LEU A 135 14.65 10.18 -10.29
CA LEU A 135 13.30 10.52 -10.75
C LEU A 135 12.63 11.53 -9.81
N SER A 136 11.86 12.47 -10.38
CA SER A 136 11.00 13.32 -9.59
C SER A 136 9.95 12.48 -8.87
N GLN A 137 9.43 12.96 -7.73
CA GLN A 137 8.35 12.29 -7.00
C GLN A 137 7.17 11.97 -7.92
N GLU A 138 6.80 12.89 -8.81
CA GLU A 138 5.73 12.68 -9.78
C GLU A 138 6.04 11.54 -10.77
N SER A 139 7.27 11.46 -11.28
CA SER A 139 7.68 10.39 -12.19
C SER A 139 7.66 9.03 -11.50
N GLU A 140 8.02 8.99 -10.22
CA GLU A 140 7.98 7.78 -9.41
C GLU A 140 6.54 7.33 -9.16
N GLU A 141 5.63 8.23 -8.77
CA GLU A 141 4.21 7.87 -8.58
C GLU A 141 3.57 7.33 -9.87
N HIS A 142 3.86 7.94 -11.02
CA HIS A 142 3.39 7.43 -12.32
C HIS A 142 3.91 6.02 -12.60
N ARG A 143 5.18 5.76 -12.27
CA ARG A 143 5.79 4.44 -12.49
C ARG A 143 5.22 3.39 -11.56
N VAL A 144 5.08 3.70 -10.27
CA VAL A 144 4.45 2.84 -9.27
C VAL A 144 3.03 2.51 -9.72
N HIS A 145 2.23 3.52 -10.06
CA HIS A 145 0.88 3.34 -10.56
C HIS A 145 0.81 2.40 -11.78
N LYS A 146 1.70 2.59 -12.76
CA LYS A 146 1.78 1.74 -13.96
C LYS A 146 2.14 0.29 -13.62
N ILE A 147 3.03 0.07 -12.65
CA ILE A 147 3.42 -1.27 -12.22
C ILE A 147 2.28 -1.93 -11.45
N SER A 148 1.66 -1.24 -10.48
CA SER A 148 0.50 -1.74 -9.74
C SER A 148 -0.62 -2.17 -10.69
N ARG A 149 -0.91 -1.37 -11.72
CA ARG A 149 -1.87 -1.73 -12.76
C ARG A 149 -1.48 -3.02 -13.49
N ARG A 150 -0.21 -3.20 -13.84
CA ARG A 150 0.27 -4.41 -14.53
C ARG A 150 0.16 -5.65 -13.66
N ILE A 151 0.49 -5.53 -12.37
CA ILE A 151 0.37 -6.60 -11.39
C ILE A 151 -1.09 -7.06 -11.33
N LEU A 152 -2.00 -6.13 -11.10
CA LEU A 152 -3.42 -6.43 -10.93
C LEU A 152 -4.12 -6.84 -12.23
N ALA A 153 -3.70 -6.33 -13.38
CA ALA A 153 -4.23 -6.78 -14.68
C ALA A 153 -3.83 -8.22 -15.03
N GLY A 154 -2.80 -8.77 -14.38
CA GLY A 154 -2.43 -10.18 -14.45
C GLY A 154 -3.26 -11.09 -13.54
N ALA A 155 -4.10 -10.51 -12.67
CA ALA A 155 -4.95 -11.23 -11.72
C ALA A 155 -6.43 -10.99 -12.04
N SER A 156 -7.28 -11.98 -11.76
CA SER A 156 -8.73 -11.89 -12.02
C SER A 156 -9.46 -11.14 -10.91
N GLY A 157 -10.47 -10.34 -11.25
CA GLY A 157 -11.40 -9.74 -10.26
C GLY A 157 -11.07 -8.29 -9.88
N PHE A 158 -10.04 -7.70 -10.48
CA PHE A 158 -9.63 -6.31 -10.25
C PHE A 158 -10.09 -5.34 -11.34
N GLU A 159 -10.69 -5.82 -12.43
CA GLU A 159 -11.15 -5.02 -13.56
C GLU A 159 -12.04 -3.83 -13.14
N PRO A 160 -12.99 -3.96 -12.20
CA PRO A 160 -13.82 -2.83 -11.76
C PRO A 160 -13.00 -1.72 -11.10
N VAL A 161 -11.94 -2.07 -10.38
CA VAL A 161 -11.05 -1.12 -9.69
C VAL A 161 -10.07 -0.52 -10.69
N LEU A 162 -9.50 -1.33 -11.57
CA LEU A 162 -8.59 -0.87 -12.63
C LEU A 162 -9.24 0.14 -13.57
N ASN A 163 -10.49 -0.10 -13.98
CA ASN A 163 -11.22 0.83 -14.84
C ASN A 163 -11.53 2.16 -14.16
N ARG A 164 -11.58 2.19 -12.82
CA ARG A 164 -12.05 3.34 -12.05
C ARG A 164 -10.92 4.18 -11.46
N PHE A 165 -9.83 3.55 -11.10
CA PHE A 165 -8.67 4.21 -10.46
C PHE A 165 -7.42 4.22 -11.33
N CYS A 166 -7.37 3.46 -12.43
CA CYS A 166 -6.23 3.41 -13.35
C CYS A 166 -6.58 3.79 -14.80
N GLY A 167 -7.77 4.37 -15.00
CA GLY A 167 -8.28 4.85 -16.28
C GLY A 167 -7.73 6.21 -16.69
#